data_AF-A0A6G3PEW3-F1
#
_entry.id   AF-A0A6G3PEW3-F1
#
_cell.length_a   1.000
_cell.length_b   1.000
_cell.length_c   1.000
_cell.angle_alpha   90.00
_cell.angle_beta   90.00
_cell.angle_gamma   90.00
#
_symmetry.space_group_name_H-M   'P 1'
#
loop_
_entity.id
_entity.type
_entity.pdbx_description
1 polymer ?
#
loop_
_entity_poly.entity_id
_entity_poly.type
_entity_poly.pdbx_seq_one_letter_code
_entity_poly.pdbx_strand_id
1 'polypeptide(L)'
;AAADAEEAGGSGGSGAKAVVPGVDAWEVANLLLVSRVLVAAARDREETRGCHWREDRPDRDDVHGRRHLVVRIAPDRTPVVHRTETAAFPPVRPSD
;
A
#
# COMPACT_ATOMS: atom_id res chain seq x y z
N ALA A 1 -43.83 -42.75 -8.20
CA ALA A 1 -42.62 -42.61 -7.39
C ALA A 1 -41.43 -42.99 -8.26
N ALA A 2 -40.78 -41.98 -8.81
CA ALA A 2 -39.41 -42.04 -9.33
C ALA A 2 -38.83 -40.68 -8.96
N ALA A 3 -37.70 -40.71 -8.26
CA ALA A 3 -37.00 -39.54 -7.77
C ALA A 3 -36.22 -38.94 -8.94
N ASP A 4 -36.53 -37.70 -9.31
CA ASP A 4 -35.67 -36.92 -10.19
C ASP A 4 -34.59 -36.27 -9.32
N ALA A 5 -33.38 -36.80 -9.47
CA ALA A 5 -32.17 -36.23 -8.93
C ALA A 5 -31.85 -34.95 -9.71
N GLU A 6 -31.89 -33.80 -9.02
CA GLU A 6 -31.40 -32.52 -9.54
C GLU A 6 -29.90 -32.63 -9.78
N GLU A 7 -29.54 -32.50 -11.06
CA GLU A 7 -28.21 -32.52 -11.62
C GLU A 7 -27.43 -31.28 -11.18
N ALA A 8 -26.26 -31.50 -10.59
CA ALA A 8 -25.30 -30.46 -10.30
C ALA A 8 -24.78 -29.84 -11.63
N GLY A 9 -25.13 -28.58 -11.89
CA GLY A 9 -24.65 -27.80 -13.04
C GLY A 9 -24.33 -26.37 -12.64
N GLY A 10 -23.04 -26.06 -12.52
CA GLY A 10 -22.56 -24.78 -11.98
C GLY A 10 -22.67 -23.57 -12.91
N SER A 11 -22.59 -22.39 -12.30
CA SER A 11 -21.49 -21.45 -12.59
C SER A 11 -21.48 -20.40 -11.48
N GLY A 12 -20.38 -20.36 -10.72
CA GLY A 12 -20.08 -19.26 -9.81
C GLY A 12 -19.77 -18.02 -10.63
N GLY A 13 -20.79 -17.38 -11.17
CA GLY A 13 -20.70 -16.06 -11.75
C GLY A 13 -20.33 -15.09 -10.64
N SER A 14 -19.04 -14.82 -10.47
CA SER A 14 -18.55 -13.64 -9.77
C SER A 14 -19.03 -12.42 -10.56
N GLY A 15 -20.30 -12.07 -10.37
CA GLY A 15 -20.86 -10.82 -10.85
C GLY A 15 -20.15 -9.72 -10.11
N ALA A 16 -19.05 -9.22 -10.69
CA ALA A 16 -18.37 -8.05 -10.19
C ALA A 16 -19.41 -6.94 -10.09
N LYS A 17 -19.82 -6.63 -8.85
CA LYS A 17 -20.75 -5.53 -8.61
C LYS A 17 -20.08 -4.28 -9.16
N ALA A 18 -20.75 -3.64 -10.12
CA ALA A 18 -20.24 -2.40 -10.70
C ALA A 18 -20.02 -1.38 -9.57
N VAL A 19 -18.80 -0.85 -9.48
CA VAL A 19 -18.51 0.24 -8.55
C VAL A 19 -19.24 1.47 -9.09
N VAL A 20 -20.15 2.02 -8.30
CA VAL A 20 -20.83 3.26 -8.64
C VAL A 20 -19.91 4.42 -8.25
N PRO A 21 -19.55 5.32 -9.19
CA PRO A 21 -18.78 6.51 -8.85
C PRO A 21 -19.51 7.36 -7.81
N GLY A 22 -18.80 7.76 -6.75
CA GLY A 22 -19.33 8.52 -5.63
C GLY A 22 -18.25 8.81 -4.60
N VAL A 23 -18.59 9.61 -3.58
CA VAL A 23 -17.65 10.01 -2.52
C VAL A 23 -17.04 8.77 -1.85
N ASP A 24 -17.87 7.84 -1.39
CA ASP A 24 -17.44 6.60 -0.75
C ASP A 24 -16.45 5.79 -1.61
N ALA A 25 -16.69 5.71 -2.93
CA ALA A 25 -15.81 4.99 -3.85
C ALA A 25 -14.43 5.67 -3.96
N TRP A 26 -14.40 7.01 -4.00
CA TRP A 26 -13.14 7.77 -4.03
C TRP A 26 -12.40 7.72 -2.70
N GLU A 27 -13.11 7.75 -1.57
CA GLU A 27 -12.51 7.61 -0.25
C GLU A 27 -11.84 6.25 -0.09
N VAL A 28 -12.51 5.17 -0.49
CA VAL A 28 -11.93 3.82 -0.48
C VAL A 28 -10.69 3.76 -1.38
N ALA A 29 -10.74 4.35 -2.58
CA ALA A 29 -9.59 4.38 -3.49
C ALA A 29 -8.39 5.15 -2.89
N ASN A 30 -8.65 6.29 -2.23
CA ASN A 30 -7.63 7.10 -1.57
C ASN A 30 -7.01 6.38 -0.37
N LEU A 31 -7.85 5.78 0.49
CA LEU A 31 -7.39 5.01 1.64
C LEU A 31 -6.54 3.83 1.20
N LEU A 32 -6.98 3.08 0.17
CA LEU A 32 -6.19 1.97 -0.38
C LEU A 32 -4.83 2.44 -0.90
N LEU A 33 -4.78 3.57 -1.60
CA LEU A 33 -3.52 4.14 -2.08
C LEU A 33 -2.58 4.49 -0.92
N VAL A 34 -3.08 5.21 0.09
CA VAL A 34 -2.29 5.60 1.26
C VAL A 34 -1.83 4.36 2.04
N SER A 35 -2.68 3.37 2.24
CA SER A 35 -2.31 2.11 2.90
C SER A 35 -1.17 1.40 2.17
N ARG A 36 -1.19 1.35 0.83
CA ARG A 36 -0.11 0.76 0.02
C ARG A 36 1.21 1.51 0.19
N VAL A 37 1.15 2.85 0.20
CA VAL A 37 2.33 3.71 0.45
C VAL A 37 2.90 3.47 1.84
N LEU A 38 2.06 3.43 2.88
CA LEU A 38 2.48 3.19 4.26
C LEU A 38 3.12 1.81 4.43
N VAL A 39 2.53 0.76 3.83
CA VAL A 39 3.08 -0.60 3.89
C VAL A 39 4.43 -0.70 3.15
N ALA A 40 4.55 -0.07 1.98
CA ALA A 40 5.82 -0.05 1.25
C ALA A 40 6.93 0.64 2.06
N ALA A 41 6.64 1.81 2.64
CA ALA A 41 7.58 2.54 3.49
C ALA A 41 7.96 1.76 4.77
N ALA A 42 6.98 1.11 5.41
CA ALA A 42 7.22 0.30 6.61
C ALA A 42 8.06 -0.95 6.33
N ARG A 43 7.91 -1.56 5.15
CA ARG A 43 8.74 -2.70 4.73
C ARG A 43 10.19 -2.29 4.45
N ASP A 44 10.39 -1.17 3.76
CA ASP A 44 11.73 -0.65 3.47
C ASP A 44 12.46 -0.20 4.74
N ARG A 45 11.74 0.33 5.73
CA ARG A 45 12.35 0.75 7.01
C ARG A 45 12.67 -0.45 7.89
N GLU A 46 13.95 -0.78 7.99
CA GLU A 46 14.43 -1.88 8.82
C GLU A 46 15.01 -1.45 10.18
N GLU A 47 14.28 -0.62 10.92
CA GLU A 47 14.63 -0.15 12.28
C GLU A 47 13.34 0.19 13.05
N THR A 48 13.48 0.43 14.35
CA THR A 48 12.43 1.07 15.17
C THR A 48 12.77 2.54 15.40
N ARG A 49 11.82 3.44 15.11
CA ARG A 49 11.98 4.89 15.32
C ARG A 49 10.64 5.61 15.35
N GLY A 50 10.38 6.29 16.47
CA GLY A 50 9.15 7.05 16.69
C GLY A 50 7.94 6.11 16.81
N CYS A 51 6.87 6.40 16.07
CA CYS A 51 5.68 5.55 16.02
C CYS A 51 5.83 4.28 15.20
N HIS A 52 6.91 4.13 14.42
CA HIS A 52 7.21 2.91 13.68
C HIS A 52 8.04 1.98 14.56
N TRP A 53 7.47 0.84 14.94
CA TRP A 53 8.09 -0.17 15.77
C TRP A 53 8.10 -1.52 15.04
N ARG A 54 9.19 -2.26 15.21
CA ARG A 54 9.41 -3.58 14.61
C ARG A 54 10.05 -4.52 15.63
N GLU A 55 9.40 -5.65 15.88
CA GLU A 55 9.94 -6.69 16.76
C GLU A 55 11.24 -7.29 16.23
N ASP A 56 11.33 -7.47 14.91
CA ASP A 56 12.49 -8.06 14.24
C ASP A 56 13.64 -7.08 14.01
N ARG A 57 13.38 -5.77 14.19
CA ARG A 57 14.37 -4.68 14.12
C ARG A 57 14.11 -3.69 15.27
N PRO A 58 14.35 -4.11 16.53
CA PRO A 58 13.93 -3.37 17.73
C PRO A 58 14.76 -2.11 17.97
N ASP A 59 15.97 -2.06 17.43
CA ASP A 59 16.90 -0.96 17.62
C ASP A 59 16.77 0.12 16.54
N ARG A 60 17.27 1.31 16.89
CA ARG A 60 17.36 2.45 15.99
C ARG A 60 18.67 2.39 15.19
N ASP A 61 18.61 2.55 13.88
CA ASP A 61 19.79 2.65 13.02
C ASP A 61 20.04 4.11 12.65
N ASP A 62 20.93 4.77 13.36
CA ASP A 62 21.26 6.16 13.09
C ASP A 62 22.21 6.39 11.92
N VAL A 63 22.91 5.34 11.47
CA VAL A 63 23.82 5.41 10.32
C VAL A 63 23.01 5.43 9.03
N HIS A 64 22.07 4.49 8.88
CA HIS A 64 21.29 4.31 7.64
C HIS A 64 19.84 4.80 7.74
N GLY A 65 19.25 4.81 8.94
CA GLY A 65 17.83 5.13 9.19
C GLY A 65 17.54 6.61 9.42
N ARG A 66 18.56 7.46 9.64
CA ARG A 66 18.40 8.93 9.68
C ARG A 66 18.19 9.53 8.29
N ARG A 67 17.17 9.07 7.57
CA ARG A 67 16.76 9.52 6.22
C ARG A 67 15.24 9.57 6.14
N HIS A 68 14.71 10.40 5.24
CA HIS A 68 13.30 10.39 4.90
C HIS A 68 13.04 9.34 3.81
N LEU A 69 11.88 8.67 3.89
CA LEU A 69 11.37 7.82 2.82
C LEU A 69 10.39 8.63 1.97
N VAL A 70 10.70 8.79 0.69
CA VAL A 70 9.84 9.40 -0.31
C VAL A 70 9.27 8.28 -1.18
N VAL A 71 7.95 8.16 -1.20
CA VAL A 71 7.26 7.14 -2.00
C VAL A 71 6.61 7.80 -3.20
N ARG A 72 6.91 7.30 -4.40
CA ARG A 72 6.28 7.71 -5.65
C ARG A 72 5.47 6.55 -6.22
N ILE A 73 4.40 6.86 -6.94
CA ILE A 73 3.59 5.86 -7.62
C ILE A 73 4.01 5.83 -9.08
N ALA A 74 4.55 4.71 -9.53
CA ALA A 74 4.92 4.51 -10.93
C ALA A 74 3.67 4.41 -11.83
N PRO A 75 3.81 4.55 -13.17
CA PRO A 75 2.68 4.45 -14.11
C PRO A 75 1.88 3.15 -14.00
N ASP A 76 2.54 2.06 -13.62
CA ASP A 76 1.95 0.73 -13.38
C ASP A 76 1.27 0.59 -11.99
N ARG A 77 1.15 1.70 -11.25
CA ARG A 77 0.58 1.78 -9.89
C ARG A 77 1.40 1.10 -8.79
N THR A 78 2.66 0.76 -9.06
CA THR A 78 3.56 0.23 -8.03
C THR A 78 4.15 1.37 -7.18
N PRO A 79 4.25 1.21 -5.84
CA PRO A 79 4.96 2.16 -5.01
C PRO A 79 6.47 1.95 -5.14
N VAL A 80 7.19 3.02 -5.47
CA VAL A 80 8.66 3.08 -5.53
C VAL A 80 9.15 3.91 -4.35
N VAL A 81 9.97 3.31 -3.49
CA VAL A 81 10.52 3.96 -2.29
C VAL A 81 11.93 4.48 -2.58
N HIS A 82 12.15 5.75 -2.27
CA HIS A 82 13.46 6.39 -2.34
C HIS A 82 13.83 6.97 -0.98
N ARG A 83 15.12 6.90 -0.63
CA ARG A 83 15.66 7.54 0.57
C ARG A 83 16.29 8.87 0.20
N THR A 84 16.10 9.89 1.03
CA THR A 84 16.89 11.11 0.90
C THR A 84 18.38 10.79 1.12
N GLU A 85 19.27 11.60 0.55
CA GLU A 85 20.71 11.43 0.74
C GLU A 85 21.15 11.77 2.17
N THR A 86 20.46 12.72 2.79
CA THR A 86 20.75 13.21 4.15
C THR A 86 19.47 13.19 5.01
N ALA A 87 19.61 13.57 6.28
CA ALA A 87 18.47 13.73 7.18
C ALA A 87 17.63 14.99 6.90
N ALA A 88 18.06 15.87 5.98
CA ALA A 88 17.30 17.04 5.57
C ALA A 88 16.35 16.68 4.42
N PHE A 89 15.21 17.37 4.36
CA PHE A 89 14.34 17.32 3.19
C PHE A 89 14.87 18.26 2.11
N PRO A 90 15.05 17.81 0.86
CA PRO A 90 15.45 18.71 -0.21
C PRO A 90 14.35 19.75 -0.47
N PRO A 91 14.70 20.96 -0.95
CA PRO A 91 13.71 21.93 -1.38
C PRO A 91 12.86 21.34 -2.52
N VAL A 92 11.54 21.48 -2.43
CA VAL A 92 10.62 21.01 -3.46
C VAL A 92 10.80 21.89 -4.70
N ARG A 93 11.21 21.30 -5.82
CA ARG A 93 11.25 21.97 -7.11
C ARG A 93 10.00 21.58 -7.91
N PRO A 94 9.39 22.50 -8.68
CA PRO A 94 8.19 22.20 -9.47
C PRO A 94 8.36 21.06 -10.50
N SER A 95 9.59 20.67 -10.80
CA SER A 95 9.94 19.63 -11.77
C SER A 95 10.22 18.25 -11.15
N ASP A 96 10.15 18.11 -9.82
CA ASP A 96 10.31 16.83 -9.11
C ASP A 96 8.97 16.13 -8.89
#